data_AF-A0A9J6FY30-F1
#
_entry.id   AF-A0A9J6FY30-F1
#
_cell.length_a   1.000
_cell.length_b   1.000
_cell.length_c   1.000
_cell.angle_alpha   90.00
_cell.angle_beta   90.00
_cell.angle_gamma   90.00
#
_symmetry.space_group_name_H-M   'P 1'
#
loop_
_entity.id
_entity.type
_entity.pdbx_description
1 polymer ?
#
loop_
_entity_poly.entity_id
_entity_poly.type
_entity_poly.pdbx_seq_one_letter_code
_entity_poly.pdbx_strand_id
1 'polypeptide(L)'
;MSSSSDYLSLGLEKGLLTLRFNLGSGEAQLSWNTTRVDDGRWHRASMSRSRQLATLALDGASPVAVTSPGRLRQLNVRSGLYVGELLSLEVLNDAKKLESNPAFLRRVCNDS
;
A
#
# COMPACT_ATOMS: atom_id res chain seq x y z
N MET A 1 16.41 -7.62 -17.84
CA MET A 1 15.75 -7.68 -16.53
C MET A 1 15.02 -6.37 -16.34
N SER A 2 13.68 -6.37 -16.43
CA SER A 2 12.89 -5.17 -16.17
C SER A 2 13.08 -4.80 -14.70
N SER A 3 13.74 -3.68 -14.43
CA SER A 3 13.76 -3.10 -13.09
C SER A 3 12.33 -2.67 -12.78
N SER A 4 11.58 -3.54 -12.09
CA SER A 4 10.32 -3.13 -11.48
C SER A 4 10.61 -1.87 -10.67
N SER A 5 9.96 -0.76 -11.01
CA SER A 5 10.14 0.49 -10.28
C SER A 5 9.82 0.29 -8.81
N ASP A 6 10.62 0.90 -7.96
CA ASP A 6 10.36 0.96 -6.53
C ASP A 6 9.02 1.66 -6.28
N TYR A 7 8.22 1.11 -5.39
CA TYR A 7 6.95 1.72 -4.99
C TYR A 7 6.50 1.22 -3.62
N LEU A 8 5.59 1.97 -3.00
CA LEU A 8 4.86 1.56 -1.80
C LEU A 8 3.44 2.13 -1.88
N SER A 9 2.45 1.28 -1.69
CA SER A 9 1.04 1.64 -1.73
C SER A 9 0.28 1.01 -0.54
N LEU A 10 -0.67 1.78 0.01
CA LEU A 10 -1.55 1.34 1.08
C LEU A 10 -2.97 1.83 0.81
N GLY A 11 -3.90 0.91 0.59
CA GLY A 11 -5.29 1.25 0.35
C GLY A 11 -6.16 0.03 0.22
N LEU A 12 -7.32 0.16 -0.41
CA LEU A 12 -8.33 -0.88 -0.35
C LEU A 12 -8.25 -1.80 -1.56
N GLU A 13 -8.69 -3.05 -1.39
CA GLU A 13 -9.00 -3.98 -2.48
C GLU A 13 -10.22 -4.80 -2.04
N LYS A 14 -11.34 -4.67 -2.76
CA LYS A 14 -12.61 -5.37 -2.44
C LYS A 14 -13.08 -5.16 -0.98
N GLY A 15 -12.86 -3.96 -0.44
CA GLY A 15 -13.22 -3.57 0.92
C GLY A 15 -12.21 -3.99 2.00
N LEU A 16 -11.05 -4.55 1.63
CA LEU A 16 -10.00 -4.95 2.56
C LEU A 16 -8.77 -4.06 2.44
N LEU A 17 -8.17 -3.70 3.56
CA LEU A 17 -6.93 -2.93 3.60
C LEU A 17 -5.76 -3.76 3.06
N THR A 18 -5.03 -3.26 2.09
CA THR A 18 -3.92 -3.92 1.40
C THR A 18 -2.70 -3.01 1.34
N LEU A 19 -1.56 -3.56 1.76
CA LEU A 19 -0.23 -2.98 1.65
C LEU A 19 0.53 -3.70 0.53
N ARG A 20 1.13 -2.96 -0.39
CA ARG A 20 2.06 -3.48 -1.40
C ARG A 20 3.31 -2.62 -1.45
N PHE A 21 4.48 -3.23 -1.64
CA PHE A 21 5.71 -2.49 -1.91
C PHE A 21 6.73 -3.33 -2.66
N ASN A 22 7.53 -2.66 -3.46
CA ASN A 22 8.67 -3.24 -4.15
C ASN A 22 9.90 -2.34 -3.95
N LEU A 23 11.04 -2.96 -3.65
CA LEU A 23 12.33 -2.30 -3.42
C LEU A 23 13.33 -2.63 -4.54
N GLY A 24 12.84 -3.06 -5.71
CA GLY A 24 13.61 -3.44 -6.89
C GLY A 24 13.98 -4.94 -6.97
N SER A 25 13.59 -5.74 -5.97
CA SER A 25 13.85 -7.19 -5.91
C SER A 25 12.60 -8.06 -5.95
N GLY A 26 11.43 -7.46 -6.14
CA GLY A 26 10.14 -8.15 -6.15
C GLY A 26 9.16 -7.55 -5.14
N GLU A 27 7.88 -7.83 -5.39
CA GLU A 27 6.77 -7.29 -4.62
C GLU A 27 6.55 -8.08 -3.32
N ALA A 28 6.34 -7.35 -2.23
CA ALA A 28 5.68 -7.85 -1.04
C ALA A 28 4.24 -7.32 -1.01
N GLN A 29 3.29 -8.21 -0.70
CA GLN A 29 1.89 -7.88 -0.53
C GLN A 29 1.38 -8.43 0.81
N LEU A 30 0.58 -7.63 1.51
CA LEU A 30 -0.15 -8.01 2.71
C LEU A 30 -1.56 -7.44 2.65
N SER A 31 -2.56 -8.32 2.65
CA SER A 31 -3.98 -7.94 2.72
C SER A 31 -4.53 -8.30 4.10
N TRP A 32 -5.19 -7.35 4.74
CA TRP A 32 -5.88 -7.54 6.01
C TRP A 32 -7.13 -8.38 5.78
N ASN A 33 -7.17 -9.59 6.33
CA ASN A 33 -8.18 -10.60 5.98
C ASN A 33 -9.30 -10.76 7.03
N THR A 34 -9.24 -10.04 8.15
CA THR A 34 -10.20 -10.20 9.27
C THR A 34 -11.28 -9.13 9.31
N THR A 35 -11.02 -7.94 8.76
CA THR A 35 -11.91 -6.79 8.89
C THR A 35 -12.05 -6.09 7.54
N ARG A 36 -13.31 -5.93 7.12
CA ARG A 36 -13.66 -5.05 6.00
C ARG A 36 -13.78 -3.61 6.50
N VAL A 37 -13.42 -2.66 5.64
CA VAL A 37 -13.43 -1.23 5.96
C VAL A 37 -14.40 -0.43 5.07
N ASP A 38 -15.22 -1.13 4.29
CA ASP A 38 -16.27 -0.58 3.45
C ASP A 38 -17.66 -0.61 4.13
N ASP A 39 -17.68 -0.55 5.46
CA ASP A 39 -18.88 -0.63 6.29
C ASP A 39 -19.51 0.74 6.64
N GLY A 40 -18.94 1.82 6.10
CA GLY A 40 -19.36 3.20 6.36
C GLY A 40 -18.92 3.77 7.70
N ARG A 41 -18.04 3.08 8.44
CA ARG A 41 -17.50 3.51 9.74
C ARG A 41 -16.07 4.01 9.59
N TRP A 42 -15.63 4.77 10.59
CA TRP A 42 -14.24 5.21 10.67
C TRP A 42 -13.34 4.05 11.09
N HIS A 43 -12.28 3.85 10.32
CA HIS A 43 -11.22 2.88 10.62
C HIS A 43 -9.87 3.58 10.79
N ARG A 44 -9.01 3.00 11.64
CA ARG A 44 -7.63 3.47 11.84
C ARG A 44 -6.65 2.44 11.29
N ALA A 45 -6.02 2.76 10.17
CA ALA A 45 -4.91 2.00 9.63
C ALA A 45 -3.57 2.56 10.10
N SER A 46 -2.64 1.67 10.50
CA SER A 46 -1.25 2.03 10.77
C SER A 46 -0.31 1.06 10.06
N MET A 47 0.70 1.59 9.38
CA MET A 47 1.79 0.79 8.83
C MET A 47 3.14 1.32 9.30
N SER A 48 4.10 0.42 9.46
CA SER A 48 5.50 0.76 9.64
C SER A 48 6.36 -0.12 8.76
N ARG A 49 7.52 0.37 8.32
CA ARG A 49 8.48 -0.44 7.59
C ARG A 49 9.88 -0.14 8.07
N SER A 50 10.63 -1.19 8.38
CA SER A 50 12.06 -1.14 8.64
C SER A 50 12.77 -2.09 7.67
N ARG A 51 13.57 -1.52 6.76
CA ARG A 51 14.26 -2.28 5.70
C ARG A 51 13.26 -3.11 4.89
N GLN A 52 13.36 -4.43 4.90
CA GLN A 52 12.46 -5.30 4.13
C GLN A 52 11.18 -5.65 4.89
N LEU A 53 11.16 -5.45 6.22
CA LEU A 53 10.05 -5.84 7.07
C LEU A 53 9.04 -4.69 7.16
N ALA A 54 7.81 -4.94 6.76
CA ALA A 54 6.69 -4.05 6.99
C ALA A 54 5.68 -4.69 7.94
N THR A 55 5.03 -3.86 8.75
CA THR A 55 3.90 -4.25 9.59
C THR A 55 2.68 -3.41 9.24
N LEU A 56 1.50 -4.02 9.36
CA LEU A 56 0.20 -3.42 9.14
C LEU A 56 -0.70 -3.74 10.33
N ALA A 57 -1.45 -2.75 10.81
CA ALA A 57 -2.48 -2.94 11.83
C ALA A 57 -3.71 -2.10 11.49
N LEU A 58 -4.89 -2.62 11.85
CA LEU A 58 -6.18 -1.99 11.66
C LEU A 58 -6.93 -1.97 13.00
N ASP A 59 -7.49 -0.80 13.35
CA ASP A 59 -8.34 -0.58 14.54
C ASP A 59 -7.71 -1.02 15.87
N GLY A 60 -6.38 -0.96 15.97
CA GLY A 60 -5.64 -1.35 17.17
C GLY A 60 -5.46 -2.86 17.35
N ALA A 61 -5.84 -3.67 16.36
CA ALA A 61 -5.55 -5.10 16.34
C ALA A 61 -4.03 -5.39 16.29
N SER A 62 -3.64 -6.61 16.69
CA SER A 62 -2.26 -7.07 16.63
C SER A 62 -1.67 -6.90 15.22
N PRO A 63 -0.49 -6.26 15.08
CA PRO A 63 0.11 -6.04 13.77
C PRO A 63 0.45 -7.35 13.06
N VAL A 64 0.24 -7.37 11.74
CA VAL A 64 0.66 -8.46 10.85
C VAL A 64 1.86 -7.99 10.03
N ALA A 65 2.82 -8.87 9.80
CA ALA A 65 4.07 -8.55 9.15
C ALA A 65 4.23 -9.21 7.77
N VAL A 66 4.95 -8.53 6.88
CA VAL A 66 5.36 -9.03 5.56
C VAL A 66 6.80 -8.59 5.27
N THR A 67 7.57 -9.41 4.55
CA THR A 67 8.95 -9.10 4.18
C THR A 67 9.12 -9.12 2.66
N SER A 68 9.75 -8.08 2.10
CA SER A 68 10.06 -8.06 0.66
C SER A 68 11.20 -9.03 0.30
N PRO A 69 11.10 -9.71 -0.86
CA PRO A 69 12.13 -10.63 -1.32
C PRO A 69 13.46 -9.90 -1.65
N GLY A 70 14.53 -10.69 -1.74
CA GLY A 70 15.87 -10.21 -2.14
C GLY A 70 16.67 -9.56 -1.01
N ARG A 71 17.56 -8.63 -1.36
CA ARG A 71 18.48 -7.96 -0.41
C ARG A 71 18.34 -6.43 -0.40
N LEU A 72 17.55 -5.87 -1.32
CA LEU A 72 17.35 -4.43 -1.41
C LEU A 72 16.45 -3.95 -0.26
N ARG A 73 16.81 -2.79 0.31
CA ARG A 73 16.22 -2.26 1.55
C ARG A 73 15.75 -0.82 1.42
N GLN A 74 16.33 -0.11 0.46
CA GLN A 74 16.05 1.29 0.20
C GLN A 74 14.86 1.39 -0.77
N LEU A 75 14.02 2.38 -0.52
CA LEU A 75 12.94 2.75 -1.44
C LEU A 75 13.41 4.00 -2.19
N ASN A 76 13.62 3.89 -3.50
CA ASN A 76 14.05 5.00 -4.35
C ASN A 76 12.93 5.42 -5.30
N VAL A 77 12.02 6.26 -4.80
CA VAL A 77 10.92 6.81 -5.59
C VAL A 77 11.26 8.22 -6.05
N ARG A 78 11.06 8.48 -7.35
CA ARG A 78 11.16 9.84 -7.93
C ARG A 78 9.82 10.59 -7.92
N SER A 79 8.74 9.90 -7.58
CA SER A 79 7.39 10.43 -7.54
C SER A 79 7.05 11.01 -6.15
N GLY A 80 6.09 11.93 -6.11
CA GLY A 80 5.56 12.50 -4.88
C GLY A 80 4.68 11.52 -4.10
N LEU A 81 4.20 11.97 -2.94
CA LEU A 81 3.17 11.27 -2.18
C LEU A 81 1.78 11.66 -2.71
N TYR A 82 0.98 10.66 -3.06
CA TYR A 82 -0.39 10.86 -3.53
C TYR A 82 -1.38 10.26 -2.53
N VAL A 83 -2.49 10.95 -2.33
CA VAL A 83 -3.53 10.63 -1.37
C VAL A 83 -4.89 10.86 -2.04
N GLY A 84 -5.83 9.93 -1.89
CA GLY A 84 -7.11 9.93 -2.59
C GLY A 84 -7.05 9.14 -3.89
N GLU A 85 -7.74 9.62 -4.91
CA GLU A 85 -7.67 9.05 -6.27
C GLU A 85 -6.52 9.67 -7.05
N LEU A 86 -5.64 8.81 -7.59
CA LEU A 86 -4.75 9.19 -8.66
C LEU A 86 -5.46 8.86 -9.98
N LEU A 87 -6.05 9.86 -10.64
CA LEU A 87 -6.47 9.74 -12.03
C LEU A 87 -5.21 9.50 -12.87
N SER A 88 -4.86 8.23 -13.10
CA SER A 88 -3.92 7.92 -14.16
C SER A 88 -4.58 8.34 -15.47
N LEU A 89 -4.04 9.37 -16.12
CA LEU A 89 -4.48 9.79 -17.46
C LEU A 89 -4.26 8.68 -18.51
N GLU A 90 -3.54 7.61 -18.17
CA GLU A 90 -3.43 6.38 -18.98
C GLU A 90 -4.63 5.43 -18.80
N VAL A 91 -5.45 5.60 -17.76
CA VAL A 91 -6.63 4.74 -17.44
C VAL A 91 -7.92 5.25 -18.11
N LEU A 92 -7.91 6.45 -18.71
CA LEU A 92 -9.09 6.97 -19.41
C LEU A 92 -9.45 6.20 -20.70
N ASN A 93 -8.57 5.32 -21.19
CA ASN A 93 -8.91 4.37 -22.26
C ASN A 93 -9.54 3.05 -21.76
N ASP A 94 -9.52 2.80 -20.45
CA ASP A 94 -9.99 1.57 -19.80
C ASP A 94 -11.10 1.85 -18.76
N ALA A 95 -11.94 2.84 -19.03
CA ALA A 95 -12.99 3.37 -18.15
C ALA A 95 -14.04 2.35 -17.63
N LYS A 96 -13.91 1.05 -17.92
CA LYS A 96 -14.67 -0.03 -17.26
C LYS A 96 -14.06 -0.55 -15.96
N LYS A 97 -12.82 -0.21 -15.63
CA LYS A 97 -12.12 -0.78 -14.45
C LYS A 97 -12.25 0.05 -13.17
N LEU A 98 -12.79 1.27 -13.29
CA LEU A 98 -12.76 2.29 -12.24
C LEU A 98 -13.87 2.15 -11.17
N GLU A 99 -14.89 1.30 -11.37
CA GLU A 99 -15.96 1.14 -10.37
C GLU A 99 -15.54 0.39 -9.08
N SER A 100 -14.28 0.00 -8.92
CA SER A 100 -13.90 -0.99 -7.90
C SER A 100 -12.91 -0.54 -6.82
N ASN A 101 -12.54 0.74 -6.68
CA ASN A 101 -11.59 1.05 -5.60
C ASN A 101 -11.40 2.52 -5.14
N PRO A 102 -12.22 3.06 -4.21
CA PRO A 102 -11.93 4.32 -3.55
C PRO A 102 -11.41 4.07 -2.12
N ALA A 103 -10.10 4.19 -1.89
CA ALA A 103 -9.48 4.84 -0.71
C ALA A 103 -8.00 4.46 -0.57
N PHE A 104 -7.12 5.46 -0.67
CA PHE A 104 -5.71 5.41 -0.28
C PHE A 104 -5.42 6.70 0.53
N LEU A 105 -5.01 6.59 1.81
CA LEU A 105 -4.68 7.73 2.71
C LEU A 105 -3.52 7.37 3.66
N ARG A 106 -2.56 8.30 3.88
CA ARG A 106 -1.44 8.18 4.88
C ARG A 106 -0.87 9.55 5.36
N ARG A 107 -0.41 9.66 6.62
CA ARG A 107 0.96 10.12 7.07
C ARG A 107 1.21 9.73 8.56
N VAL A 108 2.41 9.55 9.13
CA VAL A 108 3.62 10.43 9.25
C VAL A 108 4.91 9.57 9.23
N CYS A 109 5.98 10.04 8.57
CA CYS A 109 7.35 9.57 8.81
C CYS A 109 8.05 10.58 9.73
N ASN A 110 8.76 10.09 10.76
CA ASN A 110 9.84 10.80 11.42
C ASN A 110 11.07 9.90 11.28
N ASP A 111 12.08 10.38 10.54
CA ASP A 111 13.37 9.69 10.44
C ASP A 111 14.19 9.95 11.71
N SER A 112 14.87 8.91 12.18
CA SER A 112 16.02 8.99 13.09
C SER A 112 17.11 8.07 12.55
#